data_AF-A0A8B6GIS4-F1
#
_entry.id   AF-A0A8B6GIS4-F1
#
_cell.length_a   1.000
_cell.length_b   1.000
_cell.length_c   1.000
_cell.angle_alpha   90.00
_cell.angle_beta   90.00
_cell.angle_gamma   90.00
#
_symmetry.space_group_name_H-M   'P 1'
#
loop_
_entity.id
_entity.type
_entity.pdbx_description
1 polymer ?
#
loop_
_entity_poly.entity_id
_entity_poly.type
_entity_poly.pdbx_seq_one_letter_code
_entity_poly.pdbx_strand_id
1 'polypeptide(L)'
;MFREIEHSLKDIMVNISRIIENRESNIKTVKDKKKQIIEDVRRLKIEINLHLDKMQEDFLKELDKKKTECCEKIESIVSFLNDQEKEIVHCNADIENMKTYASDLQAFLGMRDIKNTITKRKNCIESMVQNKNVETFVLDCSIDAKIQEFINNVKKLCSIMVGRCSSVTIELVRKKDR
;
A
#
# COMPACT_ATOMS: atom_id res chain seq x y z
N MET A 1 -26.74 -77.55 5.45
CA MET A 1 -26.28 -77.12 4.11
C MET A 1 -27.22 -76.12 3.42
N PHE A 2 -28.37 -76.52 2.84
CA PHE A 2 -29.23 -75.57 2.10
C PHE A 2 -29.79 -74.42 2.95
N ARG A 3 -30.23 -74.67 4.18
CA ARG A 3 -30.70 -73.62 5.11
C ARG A 3 -29.61 -72.64 5.54
N GLU A 4 -28.36 -73.10 5.66
CA GLU A 4 -27.22 -72.24 6.04
C GLU A 4 -26.81 -71.33 4.87
N ILE A 5 -26.87 -71.86 3.65
CA ILE A 5 -26.68 -71.07 2.42
C ILE A 5 -27.77 -69.99 2.32
N GLU A 6 -29.03 -70.35 2.60
CA GLU A 6 -30.14 -69.40 2.56
C GLU A 6 -30.04 -68.31 3.64
N HIS A 7 -29.57 -68.65 4.85
CA HIS A 7 -29.28 -67.68 5.90
C HIS A 7 -28.14 -66.74 5.49
N SER A 8 -27.05 -67.30 4.97
CA SER A 8 -25.90 -66.51 4.50
C SER A 8 -26.28 -65.56 3.36
N LEU A 9 -27.15 -65.97 2.44
CA LEU A 9 -27.64 -65.10 1.37
C LEU A 9 -28.52 -63.96 1.91
N LYS A 10 -29.34 -64.22 2.93
CA LYS A 10 -30.13 -63.17 3.60
C LYS A 10 -29.21 -62.16 4.30
N ASP A 11 -28.18 -62.62 5.00
CA ASP A 11 -27.22 -61.74 5.67
C ASP A 11 -26.43 -60.88 4.67
N ILE A 12 -26.03 -61.47 3.53
CA ILE A 12 -25.38 -60.74 2.44
C ILE A 12 -26.33 -59.67 1.87
N MET A 13 -27.61 -59.99 1.64
CA MET A 13 -28.59 -59.00 1.17
C MET A 13 -28.74 -57.83 2.15
N VAL A 14 -28.87 -58.11 3.45
CA VAL A 14 -29.00 -57.07 4.48
C VAL A 14 -27.76 -56.16 4.49
N ASN A 15 -26.57 -56.75 4.40
CA ASN A 15 -25.33 -55.99 4.35
C ASN A 15 -25.22 -55.12 3.08
N ILE A 16 -25.62 -55.64 1.92
CA ILE A 16 -25.64 -54.89 0.66
C ILE A 16 -26.62 -53.71 0.75
N SER A 17 -27.83 -53.92 1.26
CA SER A 17 -28.80 -52.84 1.46
C SER A 17 -28.25 -51.74 2.36
N ARG A 18 -27.61 -52.11 3.48
CA ARG A 18 -26.97 -51.15 4.38
C ARG A 18 -25.80 -50.39 3.73
N ILE A 19 -25.03 -51.05 2.86
CA ILE A 19 -23.97 -50.40 2.08
C ILE A 19 -24.55 -49.38 1.09
N ILE A 20 -25.68 -49.71 0.44
CA ILE A 20 -26.36 -48.81 -0.50
C ILE A 20 -26.87 -47.57 0.23
N GLU A 21 -27.59 -47.74 1.35
CA GLU A 21 -28.08 -46.63 2.18
C GLU A 21 -26.95 -45.73 2.68
N ASN A 22 -25.85 -46.32 3.16
CA ASN A 22 -24.67 -45.57 3.59
C ASN A 22 -24.04 -44.79 2.43
N ARG A 23 -23.99 -45.37 1.22
CA ARG A 23 -23.50 -44.67 0.02
C ARG A 23 -24.36 -43.48 -0.34
N GLU A 24 -25.69 -43.64 -0.33
CA GLU A 24 -26.61 -42.54 -0.64
C GLU A 24 -26.49 -41.40 0.38
N SER A 25 -26.41 -41.74 1.68
CA SER A 25 -26.18 -40.77 2.75
C SER A 25 -24.84 -40.04 2.60
N ASN A 26 -23.77 -40.77 2.27
CA ASN A 26 -22.45 -40.18 2.03
C ASN A 26 -22.45 -39.25 0.80
N ILE A 27 -23.11 -39.65 -0.29
CA ILE A 27 -23.24 -38.81 -1.49
C ILE A 27 -23.99 -37.52 -1.16
N LYS A 28 -25.07 -37.59 -0.37
CA LYS A 28 -25.81 -36.41 0.07
C LYS A 28 -24.92 -35.49 0.91
N THR A 29 -24.23 -36.05 1.90
CA THR A 29 -23.30 -35.30 2.77
C THR A 29 -22.19 -34.60 1.98
N VAL A 30 -21.60 -35.29 0.99
CA VAL A 30 -20.58 -34.71 0.11
C VAL A 30 -21.15 -33.59 -0.75
N LYS A 31 -22.37 -33.73 -1.29
CA LYS A 31 -23.05 -32.67 -2.04
C LYS A 31 -23.30 -31.43 -1.19
N ASP A 32 -23.73 -31.62 0.05
CA ASP A 32 -24.01 -30.51 0.98
C ASP A 32 -22.72 -29.79 1.39
N LYS A 33 -21.65 -30.55 1.71
CA LYS A 33 -20.31 -29.97 1.97
C LYS A 33 -19.78 -29.21 0.76
N LYS A 34 -19.97 -29.73 -0.46
CA LYS A 34 -19.55 -29.02 -1.69
C LYS A 34 -20.29 -27.68 -1.82
N LYS A 35 -21.59 -27.63 -1.57
CA LYS A 35 -22.36 -26.39 -1.60
C LYS A 35 -21.84 -25.39 -0.57
N GLN A 36 -21.57 -25.85 0.65
CA GLN A 36 -21.03 -25.02 1.72
C GLN A 36 -19.68 -24.41 1.33
N ILE A 37 -18.74 -25.22 0.81
CA ILE A 37 -17.43 -24.73 0.36
C ILE A 37 -17.57 -23.69 -0.75
N ILE A 38 -18.49 -23.89 -1.70
CA ILE A 38 -18.74 -22.91 -2.78
C ILE A 38 -19.20 -21.57 -2.20
N GLU A 39 -20.11 -21.59 -1.22
CA GLU A 39 -20.59 -20.37 -0.58
C GLU A 39 -19.50 -19.70 0.27
N ASP A 40 -18.68 -20.48 0.97
CA ASP A 40 -17.54 -19.97 1.75
C ASP A 40 -16.52 -19.27 0.85
N VAL A 41 -16.17 -19.88 -0.28
CA VAL A 41 -15.28 -19.27 -1.29
C VAL A 41 -15.89 -17.99 -1.86
N ARG A 42 -17.20 -17.98 -2.13
CA ARG A 42 -17.90 -16.80 -2.62
C ARG A 42 -17.87 -15.65 -1.61
N ARG A 43 -18.14 -15.93 -0.32
CA ARG A 43 -18.08 -14.95 0.76
C ARG A 43 -16.68 -14.36 0.93
N LEU A 44 -15.66 -15.22 0.92
CA LEU A 44 -14.26 -14.78 1.02
C LEU A 44 -13.86 -13.89 -0.15
N LYS A 45 -14.28 -14.23 -1.37
CA LYS A 45 -13.99 -13.38 -2.54
C LYS A 45 -14.57 -11.97 -2.36
N ILE A 46 -15.78 -11.86 -1.80
CA ILE A 46 -16.40 -10.57 -1.51
C ILE A 46 -15.60 -9.83 -0.43
N GLU A 47 -15.21 -10.51 0.65
CA GLU A 47 -14.44 -9.91 1.75
C GLU A 47 -13.05 -9.41 1.30
N ILE A 48 -12.35 -10.20 0.47
CA ILE A 48 -11.07 -9.80 -0.12
C ILE A 48 -11.25 -8.56 -0.99
N ASN A 49 -12.27 -8.53 -1.85
CA ASN A 49 -12.51 -7.37 -2.71
C ASN A 49 -12.83 -6.12 -1.89
N LEU A 50 -13.68 -6.22 -0.86
CA LEU A 50 -13.97 -5.11 0.04
C LEU A 50 -12.72 -4.60 0.76
N HIS A 51 -11.83 -5.50 1.17
CA HIS A 51 -10.57 -5.13 1.80
C HIS A 51 -9.63 -4.42 0.82
N LEU A 52 -9.54 -4.90 -0.42
CA LEU A 52 -8.75 -4.26 -1.48
C LEU A 52 -9.29 -2.86 -1.83
N ASP A 53 -10.62 -2.72 -1.97
CA ASP A 53 -11.27 -1.44 -2.25
C ASP A 53 -10.99 -0.43 -1.14
N LYS A 54 -11.11 -0.85 0.13
CA LYS A 54 -10.80 0.00 1.28
C LYS A 54 -9.33 0.41 1.31
N MET A 55 -8.43 -0.53 1.07
CA MET A 55 -6.99 -0.25 1.03
C MET A 55 -6.63 0.74 -0.09
N GLN A 56 -7.26 0.60 -1.25
CA GLN A 56 -7.11 1.55 -2.35
C GLN A 56 -7.63 2.96 -1.96
N GLU A 57 -8.78 3.05 -1.29
CA GLU A 57 -9.31 4.33 -0.82
C GLU A 57 -8.40 4.99 0.21
N ASP A 58 -7.88 4.21 1.16
CA ASP A 58 -6.96 4.70 2.19
C ASP A 58 -5.65 5.22 1.56
N PHE A 59 -5.09 4.51 0.57
CA PHE A 59 -3.91 4.98 -0.17
C PHE A 59 -4.17 6.25 -0.98
N LEU A 60 -5.33 6.36 -1.62
CA LEU A 60 -5.68 7.58 -2.35
C LEU A 60 -5.79 8.79 -1.40
N LYS A 61 -6.37 8.60 -0.21
CA LYS A 61 -6.44 9.66 0.81
C LYS A 61 -5.06 10.05 1.32
N GLU A 62 -4.19 9.09 1.60
CA GLU A 62 -2.84 9.38 2.08
C GLU A 62 -1.99 10.08 1.01
N LEU A 63 -2.12 9.65 -0.24
CA LEU A 63 -1.45 10.28 -1.38
C LEU A 63 -1.93 11.72 -1.59
N ASP A 64 -3.22 11.99 -1.47
CA ASP A 64 -3.78 13.33 -1.62
C ASP A 64 -3.38 14.25 -0.45
N LYS A 65 -3.34 13.72 0.77
CA LYS A 65 -2.79 14.43 1.92
C LYS A 65 -1.32 14.81 1.71
N LYS A 66 -0.49 13.87 1.26
CA LYS A 66 0.94 14.12 0.97
C LYS A 66 1.14 15.11 -0.16
N LYS A 67 0.31 15.04 -1.19
CA LYS A 67 0.30 16.00 -2.29
C LYS A 67 0.00 17.41 -1.77
N THR A 68 -1.03 17.56 -0.93
CA THR A 68 -1.40 18.85 -0.33
C THR A 68 -0.26 19.40 0.54
N GLU A 69 0.32 18.58 1.42
CA GLU A 69 1.49 18.97 2.25
C GLU A 69 2.68 19.43 1.39
N CYS A 70 2.95 18.77 0.26
CA CYS A 70 4.00 19.17 -0.67
C CYS A 70 3.66 20.48 -1.40
N CYS A 71 2.43 20.65 -1.86
CA CYS A 71 1.99 21.87 -2.52
C CYS A 71 2.13 23.08 -1.58
N GLU A 72 1.66 22.97 -0.33
CA GLU A 72 1.79 24.03 0.68
C GLU A 72 3.26 24.39 0.94
N LYS A 73 4.15 23.40 1.03
CA LYS A 73 5.60 23.63 1.16
C LYS A 73 6.17 24.36 -0.06
N ILE A 74 5.80 23.95 -1.28
CA ILE A 74 6.24 24.60 -2.52
C ILE A 74 5.75 26.04 -2.57
N GLU A 75 4.47 26.29 -2.26
CA GLU A 75 3.88 27.63 -2.23
C GLU A 75 4.59 28.53 -1.22
N SER A 76 4.91 28.01 -0.03
CA SER A 76 5.67 28.73 0.98
C SER A 76 7.08 29.10 0.49
N ILE A 77 7.78 28.18 -0.18
CA ILE A 77 9.11 28.44 -0.76
C ILE A 77 9.01 29.48 -1.89
N VAL A 78 8.01 29.36 -2.77
CA VAL A 78 7.79 30.32 -3.86
C VAL A 78 7.49 31.71 -3.31
N SER A 79 6.64 31.82 -2.29
CA SER A 79 6.36 33.09 -1.62
C SER A 79 7.63 33.71 -1.04
N PHE A 80 8.44 32.90 -0.34
CA PHE A 80 9.71 33.36 0.20
C PHE A 80 10.68 33.84 -0.88
N LEU A 81 10.81 33.11 -2.00
CA LEU A 81 11.65 33.50 -3.12
C LEU A 81 11.17 34.79 -3.78
N ASN A 82 9.86 34.99 -3.94
CA ASN A 82 9.29 36.23 -4.46
C ASN A 82 9.60 37.43 -3.54
N ASP A 83 9.58 37.25 -2.23
CA ASP A 83 9.94 38.32 -1.29
C ASP A 83 11.44 38.63 -1.35
N GLN A 84 12.30 37.60 -1.52
CA GLN A 84 13.73 37.81 -1.76
C GLN A 84 14.01 38.53 -3.08
N GLU A 85 13.27 38.22 -4.15
CA GLU A 85 13.39 38.92 -5.44
C GLU A 85 13.08 40.42 -5.29
N LYS A 86 11.99 40.77 -4.60
CA LYS A 86 11.64 42.17 -4.33
C LYS A 86 12.72 42.91 -3.55
N GLU A 87 13.30 42.28 -2.53
CA GLU A 87 14.41 42.87 -1.77
C GLU A 87 15.66 43.11 -2.64
N ILE A 88 15.99 42.17 -3.54
CA ILE A 88 17.11 42.34 -4.49
C ILE A 88 16.85 43.48 -5.46
N VAL A 89 15.62 43.60 -5.98
CA VAL A 89 15.22 44.72 -6.83
C VAL A 89 15.37 46.05 -6.10
N HIS A 90 14.99 46.09 -4.81
CA HIS A 90 15.18 47.29 -3.97
C HIS A 90 16.66 47.63 -3.78
N CYS A 91 17.51 46.64 -3.47
CA CYS A 91 18.96 46.84 -3.36
C CYS A 91 19.57 47.37 -4.67
N ASN A 92 19.12 46.86 -5.82
CA ASN A 92 19.57 47.36 -7.13
C ASN A 92 19.17 48.82 -7.35
N ALA A 93 17.95 49.20 -6.97
CA ALA A 93 17.52 50.60 -7.04
C ALA A 93 18.36 51.51 -6.13
N ASP A 94 18.67 51.05 -4.92
CA ASP A 94 19.54 51.79 -3.98
C ASP A 94 20.97 51.97 -4.54
N ILE A 95 21.53 50.94 -5.20
CA ILE A 95 22.83 51.04 -5.88
C ILE A 95 22.80 52.12 -6.97
N GLU A 96 21.78 52.13 -7.82
CA GLU A 96 21.65 53.14 -8.89
C GLU A 96 21.47 54.56 -8.32
N ASN A 97 20.72 54.69 -7.22
CA ASN A 97 20.56 55.97 -6.52
C ASN A 97 21.88 56.44 -5.90
N MET A 98 22.64 55.55 -5.25
CA MET A 98 23.95 55.90 -4.68
C MET A 98 24.93 56.32 -5.76
N LYS A 99 24.94 55.64 -6.91
CA LYS A 99 25.80 55.97 -8.05
C LYS A 99 25.52 57.38 -8.61
N THR A 100 24.27 57.84 -8.50
CA THR A 100 23.84 59.12 -9.09
C THR A 100 23.93 60.28 -8.11
N TYR A 101 23.68 60.05 -6.82
CA TYR A 101 23.44 61.14 -5.86
C TYR A 101 24.30 61.09 -4.58
N ALA A 102 25.03 60.01 -4.30
CA ALA A 102 25.80 59.89 -3.06
C ALA A 102 27.24 60.39 -3.21
N SER A 103 27.81 60.94 -2.14
CA SER A 103 29.26 61.16 -2.05
C SER A 103 30.01 59.82 -1.96
N ASP A 104 31.28 59.79 -2.35
CA ASP A 104 32.11 58.56 -2.35
C ASP A 104 32.09 57.81 -1.00
N LEU A 105 32.10 58.55 0.12
CA LEU A 105 32.04 57.96 1.45
C LEU A 105 30.66 57.34 1.76
N GLN A 106 29.57 58.00 1.35
CA GLN A 106 28.21 57.49 1.51
C GLN A 106 27.95 56.29 0.61
N ALA A 107 28.44 56.33 -0.63
CA ALA A 107 28.38 55.21 -1.56
C ALA A 107 29.17 54.01 -1.00
N PHE A 108 30.37 54.21 -0.47
CA PHE A 108 31.17 53.14 0.14
C PHE A 108 30.46 52.47 1.32
N LEU A 109 29.90 53.25 2.24
CA LEU A 109 29.17 52.72 3.40
C LEU A 109 27.89 51.98 2.97
N GLY A 110 27.11 52.56 2.06
CA GLY A 110 25.89 51.93 1.54
C GLY A 110 26.16 50.63 0.78
N MET A 111 27.19 50.60 -0.07
CA MET A 111 27.58 49.38 -0.80
C MET A 111 28.01 48.26 0.14
N ARG A 112 28.69 48.60 1.25
CA ARG A 112 29.09 47.63 2.29
C ARG A 112 27.88 47.01 2.98
N ASP A 113 26.87 47.82 3.28
CA ASP A 113 25.67 47.36 3.96
C ASP A 113 24.81 46.49 3.02
N ILE A 114 24.67 46.87 1.75
CA ILE A 114 24.02 46.04 0.72
C ILE A 114 24.74 44.71 0.56
N LYS A 115 26.08 44.70 0.51
CA LYS A 115 26.87 43.47 0.44
C LYS A 115 26.61 42.54 1.63
N ASN A 116 26.52 43.09 2.84
CA ASN A 116 26.22 42.31 4.04
C ASN A 116 24.81 41.70 3.97
N THR A 117 23.82 42.47 3.48
CA THR A 117 22.46 41.99 3.26
C THR A 117 22.44 40.83 2.26
N ILE A 118 23.04 40.99 1.08
CA ILE A 118 23.13 39.94 0.05
C ILE A 118 23.79 38.68 0.61
N THR A 119 24.89 38.83 1.37
CA THR A 119 25.63 37.68 1.93
C THR A 119 24.79 36.92 2.96
N LYS A 120 24.07 37.63 3.85
CA LYS A 120 23.15 36.99 4.81
C LYS A 120 22.03 36.23 4.10
N ARG A 121 21.47 36.81 3.04
CA ARG A 121 20.38 36.17 2.27
C ARG A 121 20.87 34.93 1.51
N LYS A 122 22.05 35.00 0.89
CA LYS A 122 22.70 33.84 0.26
C LYS A 122 22.82 32.66 1.23
N ASN A 123 23.33 32.91 2.44
CA ASN A 123 23.48 31.86 3.45
C ASN A 123 22.13 31.27 3.88
N CYS A 124 21.07 32.08 3.93
CA CYS A 124 19.71 31.62 4.22
C CYS A 124 19.19 30.67 3.13
N ILE A 125 19.34 31.04 1.85
CA ILE A 125 18.94 30.20 0.70
C ILE A 125 19.74 28.90 0.67
N GLU A 126 21.06 28.96 0.87
CA GLU A 126 21.91 27.77 0.92
C GLU A 126 21.51 26.82 2.05
N SER A 127 21.11 27.34 3.22
CA SER A 127 20.61 26.51 4.33
C SER A 127 19.29 25.80 4.01
N MET A 128 18.43 26.41 3.18
CA MET A 128 17.19 25.78 2.74
C MET A 128 17.43 24.67 1.72
N VAL A 129 18.38 24.86 0.79
CA VAL A 129 18.76 23.84 -0.20
C VAL A 129 19.48 22.65 0.44
N GLN A 130 20.27 22.90 1.48
CA GLN A 130 21.01 21.85 2.21
C GLN A 130 20.12 21.07 3.20
N ASN A 131 19.01 21.65 3.65
CA ASN A 131 17.98 20.90 4.36
C ASN A 131 17.29 19.94 3.39
N LYS A 132 17.75 18.68 3.39
CA LYS A 132 17.20 17.52 2.67
C LYS A 132 15.77 17.17 3.13
N ASN A 133 14.84 18.12 3.06
CA ASN A 133 13.43 17.92 3.39
C ASN A 133 12.64 17.18 2.29
N VAL A 134 13.35 16.63 1.29
CA VAL A 134 12.78 15.60 0.40
C VAL A 134 12.76 14.30 1.19
N GLU A 135 11.85 14.22 2.16
CA GLU A 135 11.55 12.99 2.89
C GLU A 135 11.08 11.95 1.88
N THR A 136 11.78 10.82 1.84
CA THR A 136 11.37 9.68 1.02
C THR A 136 10.23 8.99 1.76
N PHE A 137 8.98 9.22 1.32
CA PHE A 137 7.82 8.55 1.90
C PHE A 137 7.70 7.14 1.31
N VAL A 138 7.93 6.13 2.14
CA VAL A 138 7.67 4.73 1.81
C VAL A 138 6.31 4.36 2.40
N LEU A 139 5.36 4.03 1.53
CA LEU A 139 4.08 3.45 1.95
C LEU A 139 4.31 1.95 2.21
N ASP A 140 4.23 1.54 3.48
CA ASP A 140 4.45 0.15 3.89
C ASP A 140 3.09 -0.57 4.05
N CYS A 141 2.90 -1.69 3.35
CA CYS A 141 1.66 -2.47 3.39
C CYS A 141 1.80 -3.64 4.37
N SER A 142 1.00 -3.65 5.44
CA SER A 142 0.82 -4.85 6.27
C SER A 142 -0.45 -5.61 5.85
N ILE A 143 -0.30 -6.88 5.44
CA ILE A 143 -1.44 -7.77 5.18
C ILE A 143 -2.13 -8.10 6.51
N ASP A 144 -3.46 -8.00 6.55
CA ASP A 144 -4.27 -8.33 7.73
C ASP A 144 -3.98 -9.77 8.21
N ALA A 145 -3.82 -9.94 9.53
CA ALA A 145 -3.51 -11.22 10.16
C ALA A 145 -4.50 -12.34 9.77
N LYS A 146 -5.78 -12.02 9.53
CA LYS A 146 -6.80 -12.99 9.11
C LYS A 146 -6.56 -13.51 7.69
N ILE A 147 -6.12 -12.64 6.78
CA ILE A 147 -5.78 -13.02 5.40
C ILE A 147 -4.53 -13.91 5.41
N GLN A 148 -3.54 -13.56 6.24
CA GLN A 148 -2.32 -14.35 6.44
C GLN A 148 -2.65 -15.77 6.97
N GLU A 149 -3.55 -15.87 7.96
CA GLU A 149 -3.98 -17.13 8.54
C GLU A 149 -4.73 -18.01 7.52
N PHE A 150 -5.59 -17.42 6.70
CA PHE A 150 -6.29 -18.13 5.63
C PHE A 150 -5.33 -18.67 4.56
N ILE A 151 -4.38 -17.87 4.10
CA ILE A 151 -3.33 -18.32 3.16
C ILE A 151 -2.59 -19.53 3.75
N ASN A 152 -2.30 -19.49 5.05
CA ASN A 152 -1.64 -20.61 5.73
C ASN A 152 -2.54 -21.86 5.85
N ASN A 153 -3.86 -21.69 6.03
CA ASN A 153 -4.82 -22.79 6.06
C ASN A 153 -5.02 -23.43 4.68
N VAL A 154 -5.07 -22.63 3.61
CA VAL A 154 -5.13 -23.12 2.22
C VAL A 154 -3.86 -23.90 1.85
N LYS A 155 -2.67 -23.44 2.29
CA LYS A 155 -1.41 -24.18 2.13
C LYS A 155 -1.49 -25.58 2.76
N LYS A 156 -2.07 -25.69 3.96
CA LYS A 156 -2.22 -26.97 4.68
C LYS A 156 -3.17 -27.94 3.99
N LEU A 157 -4.23 -27.44 3.33
CA LEU A 157 -5.28 -28.29 2.77
C LEU A 157 -4.93 -28.96 1.44
N CYS A 158 -3.99 -28.43 0.64
CA CYS A 158 -3.83 -28.87 -0.75
C CYS A 158 -2.39 -29.19 -1.21
N SER A 159 -1.40 -29.30 -0.33
CA SER A 159 0.03 -29.43 -0.74
C SER A 159 0.42 -28.33 -1.74
N ILE A 160 -0.11 -27.11 -1.57
CA ILE A 160 0.11 -25.98 -2.48
C ILE A 160 1.25 -25.12 -1.93
N MET A 161 2.20 -24.76 -2.80
CA MET A 161 3.25 -23.79 -2.51
C MET A 161 2.86 -22.41 -3.06
N VAL A 162 3.21 -21.34 -2.35
CA VAL A 162 3.11 -19.97 -2.89
C VAL A 162 4.28 -19.80 -3.85
N GLY A 163 3.98 -19.67 -5.14
CA GLY A 163 5.00 -19.57 -6.20
C GLY A 163 5.70 -18.23 -6.20
N ARG A 164 4.93 -17.14 -6.23
CA ARG A 164 5.40 -15.76 -6.09
C ARG A 164 4.40 -14.94 -5.28
N CYS A 165 4.94 -14.13 -4.37
CA CYS A 165 4.22 -13.06 -3.68
C CYS A 165 4.74 -11.76 -4.27
N SER A 166 4.00 -11.15 -5.20
CA SER A 166 4.21 -9.75 -5.55
C SER A 166 3.20 -8.90 -4.80
N SER A 167 3.43 -7.58 -4.72
CA SER A 167 2.59 -6.61 -3.99
C SER A 167 1.10 -6.60 -4.38
N VAL A 168 0.71 -7.30 -5.45
CA VAL A 168 -0.66 -7.31 -5.98
C VAL A 168 -1.16 -8.73 -6.32
N THR A 169 -0.35 -9.78 -6.17
CA THR A 169 -0.76 -11.12 -6.65
C THR A 169 -0.14 -12.25 -5.82
N ILE A 170 -1.01 -13.17 -5.38
CA ILE A 170 -0.61 -14.43 -4.72
C ILE A 170 -0.89 -15.56 -5.69
N GLU A 171 0.17 -16.17 -6.22
CA GLU A 171 0.07 -17.32 -7.10
C GLU A 171 0.20 -18.63 -6.30
N LEU A 172 -0.86 -19.44 -6.32
CA LEU A 172 -0.95 -20.71 -5.61
C LEU A 172 -0.70 -21.87 -6.58
N VAL A 173 0.44 -22.57 -6.43
CA VAL A 173 0.88 -23.64 -7.32
C VAL A 173 0.82 -25.00 -6.61
N ARG A 174 0.17 -25.98 -7.23
CA ARG A 174 0.06 -27.35 -6.70
C ARG A 174 1.42 -28.05 -6.77
N LYS A 175 1.91 -28.60 -5.65
CA LYS A 175 3.13 -29.42 -5.64
C LYS A 175 2.84 -30.69 -6.47
N LYS A 176 3.67 -30.94 -7.50
CA LYS A 176 3.69 -32.24 -8.18
C LYS A 176 4.31 -33.26 -7.23
N ASP A 177 3.55 -34.29 -6.87
CA ASP A 177 4.08 -35.43 -6.12
C ASP A 177 5.09 -36.17 -7.00
N ARG A 178 6.30 -36.41 -6.43
CA ARG A 178 7.33 -37.27 -7.01
C ARG A 178 7.12 -38.69 -6.51
#